data_AF-A0A9E0GBF3-F1
#
_entry.id   AF-A0A9E0GBF3-F1
#
_cell.length_a   1.000
_cell.length_b   1.000
_cell.length_c   1.000
_cell.angle_alpha   90.00
_cell.angle_beta   90.00
_cell.angle_gamma   90.00
#
_symmetry.space_group_name_H-M   'P 1'
#
loop_
_entity.id
_entity.type
_entity.pdbx_description
1 polymer ?
#
loop_
_entity_poly.entity_id
_entity_poly.type
_entity_poly.pdbx_seq_one_letter_code
_entity_poly.pdbx_strand_id
1 'polypeptide(L)'
;MCGLSTERFNAAVAAIDQANAADPTMVVVRGVEQPLALAHGQLAAQWVAAMHPAAEPELLLAARAHHLRRWALPRTQYEPGKAGYLRWKRDQRQRHGRDVGELLATVGFDASAIERVQQLVRRDHLATDPGAQAVEDAACLVFIETQLAAIAAQLDHDHLVDVIRKTAKKMSSAALARVSEIPLGTAERQLLATALALP
;
A
#
# COMPACT_ATOMS: atom_id res chain seq x y z
N MET A 1 -10.35 13.66 25.04
CA MET A 1 -10.35 13.14 23.66
C MET A 1 -10.59 14.30 22.71
N CYS A 2 -9.53 14.92 22.19
CA CYS A 2 -9.69 15.92 21.13
C CYS A 2 -9.83 15.13 19.84
N GLY A 3 -11.07 15.01 19.33
CA GLY A 3 -11.30 14.36 18.04
C GLY A 3 -10.43 14.99 16.96
N LEU A 4 -9.92 14.19 16.05
CA LEU A 4 -9.10 14.69 14.95
C LEU A 4 -9.87 15.73 14.15
N SER A 5 -9.37 16.97 14.07
CA SER A 5 -10.01 17.98 13.23
C SER A 5 -9.76 17.69 11.75
N THR A 6 -10.71 18.05 10.90
CA THR A 6 -10.57 17.95 9.44
C THR A 6 -9.31 18.67 8.94
N GLU A 7 -8.98 19.82 9.54
CA GLU A 7 -7.77 20.58 9.23
C GLU A 7 -6.50 19.78 9.53
N ARG A 8 -6.41 19.15 10.71
CA ARG A 8 -5.23 18.37 11.11
C ARG A 8 -5.06 17.13 10.23
N PHE A 9 -6.17 16.45 9.91
CA PHE A 9 -6.17 15.34 8.97
C PHE A 9 -5.64 15.76 7.60
N ASN A 10 -6.16 16.86 7.04
CA ASN A 10 -5.73 17.36 5.74
C ASN A 10 -4.25 17.77 5.73
N ALA A 11 -3.76 18.39 6.81
CA ALA A 11 -2.35 18.73 6.96
C ALA A 11 -1.45 17.47 6.99
N ALA A 12 -1.87 16.41 7.68
CA ALA A 12 -1.15 15.13 7.68
C ALA A 12 -1.10 14.48 6.30
N VAL A 13 -2.23 14.46 5.57
CA VAL A 13 -2.28 13.97 4.19
C VAL A 13 -1.32 14.76 3.31
N ALA A 14 -1.35 16.09 3.39
CA ALA A 14 -0.45 16.95 2.61
C ALA A 14 1.03 16.69 2.93
N ALA A 15 1.39 16.49 4.20
CA ALA A 15 2.76 16.17 4.61
C ALA A 15 3.23 14.81 4.05
N ILE A 16 2.39 13.78 4.10
CA ILE A 16 2.66 12.46 3.52
C ILE A 16 2.83 12.56 1.99
N ASP A 17 1.93 13.28 1.33
CA ASP A 17 1.96 13.46 -0.12
C ASP A 17 3.19 14.23 -0.57
N GLN A 18 3.52 15.34 0.10
CA GLN A 18 4.73 16.11 -0.18
C GLN A 18 5.97 15.25 0.01
N ALA A 19 6.01 14.44 1.07
CA ALA A 19 7.11 13.51 1.28
C ALA A 19 7.24 12.51 0.14
N ASN A 20 6.13 11.95 -0.36
CA ASN A 20 6.07 10.98 -1.46
C ASN A 20 6.26 11.58 -2.86
N ALA A 21 5.97 12.86 -3.04
CA ALA A 21 6.17 13.59 -4.30
C ALA A 21 7.66 13.73 -4.68
N ALA A 22 8.57 13.47 -3.73
CA ALA A 22 10.01 13.44 -3.97
C ALA A 22 10.52 12.09 -4.55
N ASP A 23 9.65 11.12 -4.86
CA ASP A 23 10.05 9.91 -5.57
C ASP A 23 10.52 10.28 -6.99
N PRO A 24 11.77 9.94 -7.39
CA PRO A 24 12.26 10.24 -8.73
C PRO A 24 11.61 9.36 -9.81
N THR A 25 10.92 8.30 -9.43
CA THR A 25 10.30 7.35 -10.36
C THR A 25 8.91 7.86 -10.73
N MET A 26 8.66 8.07 -12.02
CA MET A 26 7.35 8.46 -12.53
C MET A 26 6.55 7.24 -12.99
N VAL A 27 5.23 7.28 -12.80
CA VAL A 27 4.29 6.29 -13.31
C VAL A 27 3.05 6.94 -13.88
N VAL A 28 2.44 6.28 -14.88
CA VAL A 28 1.13 6.67 -15.40
C VAL A 28 0.08 5.73 -14.80
N VAL A 29 -0.82 6.30 -14.01
CA VAL A 29 -1.93 5.57 -13.38
C VAL A 29 -3.23 6.26 -13.79
N ARG A 30 -4.16 5.52 -14.40
CA ARG A 30 -5.44 6.04 -14.88
C ARG A 30 -5.29 7.30 -15.77
N GLY A 31 -4.24 7.31 -16.61
CA GLY A 31 -3.94 8.43 -17.52
C GLY A 31 -3.25 9.63 -16.87
N VAL A 32 -2.91 9.57 -15.59
CA VAL A 32 -2.21 10.65 -14.87
C VAL A 32 -0.77 10.22 -14.57
N GLU A 33 0.18 11.01 -15.07
CA GLU A 33 1.60 10.85 -14.75
C GLU A 33 1.94 11.54 -13.42
N GLN A 34 2.56 10.82 -12.50
CA GLN A 34 2.94 11.33 -11.17
C GLN A 34 4.04 10.46 -10.53
N PRO A 35 4.71 10.95 -9.46
CA PRO A 35 5.68 10.15 -8.71
C PRO A 35 5.08 8.84 -8.17
N LEU A 36 5.81 7.73 -8.28
CA LEU A 36 5.39 6.37 -7.96
C LEU A 36 4.83 6.25 -6.55
N ALA A 37 5.60 6.64 -5.54
CA ALA A 37 5.15 6.56 -4.15
C ALA A 37 3.95 7.46 -3.87
N LEU A 38 3.85 8.62 -4.53
CA LEU A 38 2.68 9.49 -4.41
C LEU A 38 1.45 8.74 -4.92
N ALA A 39 1.47 8.29 -6.18
CA ALA A 39 0.39 7.53 -6.82
C ALA A 39 -0.07 6.35 -5.96
N HIS A 40 0.88 5.57 -5.47
CA HIS A 40 0.59 4.41 -4.62
C HIS A 40 -0.08 4.82 -3.31
N GLY A 41 0.41 5.85 -2.63
CA GLY A 41 -0.20 6.37 -1.43
C GLY A 41 -1.65 6.80 -1.69
N GLN A 42 -1.91 7.50 -2.80
CA GLN A 42 -3.25 7.97 -3.12
C GLN A 42 -4.22 6.82 -3.38
N LEU A 43 -3.82 5.86 -4.20
CA LEU A 43 -4.62 4.68 -4.50
C LEU A 43 -4.89 3.83 -3.26
N ALA A 44 -3.91 3.63 -2.38
CA ALA A 44 -4.12 2.83 -1.17
C ALA A 44 -5.19 3.44 -0.26
N ALA A 45 -5.17 4.77 -0.07
CA ALA A 45 -6.21 5.45 0.69
C ALA A 45 -7.59 5.33 0.02
N GLN A 46 -7.66 5.41 -1.32
CA GLN A 46 -8.91 5.19 -2.06
C GLN A 46 -9.45 3.77 -1.87
N TRP A 47 -8.58 2.76 -1.96
CA TRP A 47 -8.98 1.36 -1.76
C TRP A 47 -9.46 1.09 -0.34
N VAL A 48 -8.79 1.65 0.68
CA VAL A 48 -9.28 1.57 2.06
C VAL A 48 -10.64 2.23 2.20
N ALA A 49 -10.84 3.44 1.68
CA ALA A 49 -12.13 4.12 1.76
C ALA A 49 -13.25 3.34 1.03
N ALA A 50 -12.91 2.68 -0.08
CA ALA A 50 -13.86 1.84 -0.81
C ALA A 50 -14.26 0.59 -0.01
N MET A 51 -13.29 -0.10 0.61
CA MET A 51 -13.54 -1.30 1.41
C MET A 51 -14.15 -1.00 2.79
N HIS A 52 -13.81 0.15 3.36
CA HIS A 52 -14.19 0.58 4.72
C HIS A 52 -14.68 2.04 4.69
N PRO A 53 -15.94 2.30 4.29
CA PRO A 53 -16.48 3.67 4.20
C PRO A 53 -16.50 4.44 5.53
N ALA A 54 -16.45 3.73 6.66
CA ALA A 54 -16.38 4.29 8.01
C ALA A 54 -14.98 4.17 8.63
N ALA A 55 -13.93 4.02 7.81
CA ALA A 55 -12.55 3.93 8.28
C ALA A 55 -12.17 5.13 9.15
N GLU A 56 -11.51 4.86 10.27
CA GLU A 56 -10.95 5.91 11.10
C GLU A 56 -9.86 6.70 10.34
N PRO A 57 -9.68 8.00 10.65
CA PRO A 57 -8.67 8.81 9.98
C PRO A 57 -7.25 8.23 10.04
N GLU A 58 -6.88 7.59 11.15
CA GLU A 58 -5.59 6.93 11.33
C GLU A 58 -5.37 5.81 10.31
N LEU A 59 -6.41 5.05 9.97
CA LEU A 59 -6.34 4.00 8.96
C LEU A 59 -6.14 4.57 7.56
N LEU A 60 -6.81 5.68 7.22
CA LEU A 60 -6.60 6.37 5.95
C LEU A 60 -5.19 6.95 5.83
N LEU A 61 -4.64 7.52 6.92
CA LEU A 61 -3.26 8.01 6.96
C LEU A 61 -2.25 6.87 6.82
N ALA A 62 -2.49 5.73 7.48
CA ALA A 62 -1.64 4.55 7.35
C ALA A 62 -1.65 3.99 5.93
N ALA A 63 -2.82 3.95 5.28
CA ALA A 63 -2.93 3.58 3.88
C ALA A 63 -2.19 4.56 2.96
N ARG A 64 -2.34 5.87 3.18
CA ARG A 64 -1.61 6.91 2.44
C ARG A 64 -0.09 6.76 2.58
N ALA A 65 0.39 6.37 3.76
CA ALA A 65 1.80 6.21 4.10
C ALA A 65 2.34 4.77 3.93
N HIS A 66 1.56 3.84 3.37
CA HIS A 66 1.87 2.41 3.39
C HIS A 66 3.20 2.02 2.72
N HIS A 67 3.69 2.88 1.81
CA HIS A 67 4.99 2.84 1.11
C HIS A 67 5.72 4.20 1.17
N LEU A 68 5.58 4.94 2.30
CA LEU A 68 6.16 6.26 2.48
C LEU A 68 7.67 6.29 2.18
N ARG A 69 8.10 7.16 1.27
CA ARG A 69 9.52 7.30 0.92
C ARG A 69 10.21 6.00 0.52
N ARG A 70 9.48 5.08 -0.12
CA ARG A 70 9.94 3.71 -0.43
C ARG A 70 11.23 3.65 -1.26
N TRP A 71 11.45 4.60 -2.15
CA TRP A 71 12.67 4.67 -2.98
C TRP A 71 13.95 4.95 -2.17
N ALA A 72 13.84 5.55 -0.98
CA ALA A 72 15.00 5.95 -0.17
C ALA A 72 15.79 4.77 0.42
N LEU A 73 15.22 3.55 0.40
CA LEU A 73 15.90 2.31 0.76
C LEU A 73 15.73 1.31 -0.40
N PRO A 74 16.59 1.35 -1.42
CA PRO A 74 16.46 0.51 -2.61
C PRO A 74 16.63 -0.98 -2.30
N ARG A 75 15.88 -1.84 -3.01
CA ARG A 75 16.02 -3.30 -2.93
C ARG A 75 17.43 -3.78 -3.28
N THR A 76 18.16 -3.04 -4.11
CA THR A 76 19.53 -3.36 -4.56
C THR A 76 20.58 -3.29 -3.46
N GLN A 77 20.29 -2.66 -2.32
CA GLN A 77 21.19 -2.64 -1.16
C GLN A 77 21.14 -3.93 -0.32
N TYR A 78 20.31 -4.90 -0.71
CA TYR A 78 20.11 -6.16 -0.01
C TYR A 78 20.47 -7.34 -0.91
N GLU A 79 20.97 -8.42 -0.31
CA GLU A 79 21.32 -9.66 -1.04
C GLU A 79 20.18 -10.17 -1.95
N PRO A 80 20.49 -10.77 -3.11
CA PRO A 80 19.49 -11.44 -3.95
C PRO A 80 18.72 -12.55 -3.19
N GLY A 81 17.58 -12.95 -3.76
CA GLY A 81 16.76 -14.04 -3.24
C GLY A 81 15.82 -13.67 -2.09
N LYS A 82 15.13 -14.70 -1.58
CA LYS A 82 14.00 -14.57 -0.64
C LYS A 82 14.41 -13.95 0.69
N ALA A 83 15.55 -14.37 1.26
CA ALA A 83 16.01 -13.89 2.56
C ALA A 83 16.31 -12.38 2.54
N GLY A 84 17.04 -11.90 1.52
CA GLY A 84 17.31 -10.48 1.36
C GLY A 84 16.05 -9.65 1.10
N TYR A 85 15.10 -10.17 0.30
CA TYR A 85 13.81 -9.53 0.09
C TYR A 85 12.99 -9.39 1.38
N LEU A 86 12.95 -10.42 2.22
CA LEU A 86 12.22 -10.37 3.49
C LEU A 86 12.86 -9.39 4.48
N ARG A 87 14.19 -9.33 4.55
CA ARG A 87 14.90 -8.31 5.35
C ARG A 87 14.57 -6.90 4.88
N TRP A 88 14.67 -6.66 3.57
CA TRP A 88 14.31 -5.37 2.98
C TRP A 88 12.86 -4.96 3.27
N LYS A 89 11.89 -5.87 3.10
CA LYS A 89 10.47 -5.59 3.38
C LYS A 89 10.25 -5.21 4.85
N ARG A 90 10.93 -5.89 5.78
CA ARG A 90 10.88 -5.57 7.22
C ARG A 90 11.46 -4.19 7.49
N ASP A 91 12.66 -3.91 6.99
CA ASP A 91 13.35 -2.64 7.25
C ASP A 91 12.59 -1.45 6.63
N GLN A 92 11.96 -1.64 5.46
CA GLN A 92 11.05 -0.68 4.87
C GLN A 92 9.87 -0.36 5.79
N ARG A 93 9.17 -1.37 6.30
CA ARG A 93 8.04 -1.17 7.23
C ARG A 93 8.46 -0.39 8.47
N GLN A 94 9.61 -0.74 9.05
CA GLN A 94 10.14 -0.03 10.22
C GLN A 94 10.47 1.43 9.91
N ARG A 95 11.09 1.70 8.77
CA ARG A 95 11.37 3.07 8.32
C ARG A 95 10.08 3.85 8.04
N HIS A 96 9.12 3.29 7.31
CA HIS A 96 7.85 3.94 7.03
C HIS A 96 7.10 4.31 8.32
N GLY A 97 7.10 3.41 9.31
CA GLY A 97 6.53 3.68 10.63
C GLY A 97 7.22 4.83 11.36
N ARG A 98 8.56 4.88 11.39
CA ARG A 98 9.27 6.03 11.99
C ARG A 98 8.98 7.33 11.25
N ASP A 99 9.20 7.34 9.94
CA ASP A 99 9.04 8.54 9.09
C ASP A 99 7.60 9.10 9.17
N VAL A 100 6.56 8.26 9.16
CA VAL A 100 5.18 8.76 9.27
C VAL A 100 4.92 9.36 10.65
N GLY A 101 5.47 8.78 11.72
CA GLY A 101 5.31 9.33 13.06
C GLY A 101 5.96 10.70 13.22
N GLU A 102 7.15 10.89 12.64
CA GLU A 102 7.82 12.19 12.59
C GLU A 102 6.96 13.23 11.86
N LEU A 103 6.39 12.89 10.68
CA LEU A 103 5.50 13.77 9.95
C LEU A 103 4.25 14.14 10.77
N LEU A 104 3.60 13.16 11.39
CA LEU A 104 2.38 13.39 12.18
C LEU A 104 2.64 14.23 13.44
N ALA A 105 3.80 14.08 14.07
CA ALA A 105 4.20 14.92 15.19
C ALA A 105 4.32 16.40 14.78
N THR A 106 4.86 16.69 13.60
CA THR A 106 5.01 18.08 13.12
C THR A 106 3.68 18.78 12.86
N VAL A 107 2.62 18.02 12.58
CA VAL A 107 1.25 18.53 12.38
C VAL A 107 0.39 18.44 13.64
N GLY A 108 0.98 18.07 14.79
CA GLY A 108 0.34 18.15 16.10
C GLY A 108 -0.60 16.98 16.44
N PHE A 109 -0.35 15.78 15.92
CA PHE A 109 -1.01 14.58 16.42
C PHE A 109 -0.48 14.20 17.80
N ASP A 110 -1.35 13.65 18.66
CA ASP A 110 -0.91 13.10 19.94
C ASP A 110 -0.20 11.76 19.76
N ALA A 111 0.51 11.34 20.81
CA ALA A 111 1.32 10.12 20.79
C ALA A 111 0.49 8.85 20.51
N SER A 112 -0.77 8.80 20.96
CA SER A 112 -1.62 7.62 20.79
C SER A 112 -2.09 7.45 19.34
N ALA A 113 -2.48 8.55 18.69
CA ALA A 113 -2.85 8.54 17.28
C ALA A 113 -1.62 8.27 16.39
N ILE A 114 -0.47 8.85 16.73
CA ILE A 114 0.81 8.55 16.05
C ILE A 114 1.10 7.06 16.15
N GLU A 115 1.11 6.49 17.36
CA GLU A 115 1.40 5.09 17.58
C GLU A 115 0.46 4.18 16.78
N ARG A 116 -0.85 4.49 16.76
CA ARG A 116 -1.84 3.75 15.97
C ARG A 116 -1.47 3.73 14.48
N VAL A 117 -1.16 4.88 13.88
CA VAL A 117 -0.76 4.94 12.47
C VAL A 117 0.53 4.16 12.23
N GLN A 118 1.51 4.26 13.13
CA GLN A 118 2.77 3.55 12.98
C GLN A 118 2.59 2.02 13.02
N GLN A 119 1.75 1.50 13.94
CA GLN A 119 1.42 0.08 14.03
C GLN A 119 0.77 -0.42 12.73
N LEU A 120 -0.20 0.33 12.21
CA LEU A 120 -0.87 0.03 10.95
C LEU A 120 0.09 0.04 9.75
N VAL A 121 0.99 1.03 9.67
CA VAL A 121 2.01 1.11 8.61
C VAL A 121 3.05 -0.02 8.74
N ARG A 122 3.35 -0.51 9.93
CA ARG A 122 4.20 -1.71 10.08
C ARG A 122 3.46 -3.02 9.81
N ARG A 123 2.12 -2.96 9.82
CA ARG A 123 1.20 -4.11 9.76
C ARG A 123 1.43 -5.02 10.95
N ASP A 124 1.59 -4.40 12.11
CA ASP A 124 1.67 -5.10 13.39
C ASP A 124 0.34 -5.85 13.60
N HIS A 125 0.38 -7.03 14.22
CA HIS A 125 -0.81 -7.83 14.51
C HIS A 125 -1.73 -8.14 13.31
N LEU A 126 -1.17 -8.29 12.10
CA LEU A 126 -1.92 -8.50 10.85
C LEU A 126 -3.03 -9.57 10.93
N ALA A 127 -2.81 -10.66 11.67
CA ALA A 127 -3.80 -11.74 11.81
C ALA A 127 -5.01 -11.38 12.70
N THR A 128 -4.92 -10.33 13.51
CA THR A 128 -5.90 -10.00 14.55
C THR A 128 -6.36 -8.54 14.54
N ASP A 129 -5.67 -7.64 13.83
CA ASP A 129 -6.03 -6.23 13.68
C ASP A 129 -6.67 -5.97 12.30
N PRO A 130 -7.98 -5.69 12.24
CA PRO A 130 -8.68 -5.42 10.99
C PRO A 130 -8.09 -4.25 10.20
N GLY A 131 -7.55 -3.22 10.88
CA GLY A 131 -6.91 -2.09 10.21
C GLY A 131 -5.59 -2.49 9.56
N ALA A 132 -4.80 -3.34 10.21
CA ALA A 132 -3.56 -3.86 9.61
C ALA A 132 -3.86 -4.71 8.37
N GLN A 133 -4.92 -5.52 8.41
CA GLN A 133 -5.41 -6.27 7.26
C GLN A 133 -5.87 -5.34 6.13
N ALA A 134 -6.62 -4.27 6.44
CA ALA A 134 -7.05 -3.29 5.45
C ALA A 134 -5.87 -2.59 4.74
N VAL A 135 -4.77 -2.31 5.44
CA VAL A 135 -3.56 -1.74 4.82
C VAL A 135 -2.82 -2.77 3.95
N GLU A 136 -2.77 -4.06 4.33
CA GLU A 136 -2.20 -5.12 3.47
C GLU A 136 -3.08 -5.34 2.22
N ASP A 137 -4.40 -5.34 2.38
CA ASP A 137 -5.39 -5.44 1.31
C ASP A 137 -5.21 -4.32 0.28
N ALA A 138 -5.16 -3.07 0.76
CA ALA A 138 -4.94 -1.90 -0.09
C ALA A 138 -3.60 -1.98 -0.82
N ALA A 139 -2.52 -2.42 -0.16
CA ALA A 139 -1.22 -2.60 -0.80
C ALA A 139 -1.25 -3.68 -1.91
N CYS A 140 -2.04 -4.74 -1.72
CA CYS A 140 -2.23 -5.77 -2.74
C CYS A 140 -3.04 -5.25 -3.94
N LEU A 141 -4.11 -4.49 -3.70
CA LEU A 141 -4.91 -3.86 -4.77
C LEU A 141 -4.08 -2.84 -5.56
N VAL A 142 -3.29 -1.99 -4.89
CA VAL A 142 -2.34 -1.08 -5.54
C VAL A 142 -1.34 -1.85 -6.39
N PHE A 143 -0.78 -2.96 -5.89
CA PHE A 143 0.14 -3.79 -6.67
C PHE A 143 -0.52 -4.32 -7.95
N ILE A 144 -1.74 -4.87 -7.84
CA ILE A 144 -2.48 -5.40 -8.99
C ILE A 144 -2.73 -4.28 -10.02
N GLU A 145 -3.14 -3.10 -9.57
CA GLU A 145 -3.46 -1.98 -10.45
C GLU A 145 -2.24 -1.37 -11.16
N THR A 146 -1.09 -1.31 -10.48
CA THR A 146 0.04 -0.48 -10.93
C THR A 146 1.23 -1.28 -11.46
N GLN A 147 1.39 -2.52 -11.03
CA GLN A 147 2.62 -3.29 -11.26
C GLN A 147 2.38 -4.63 -11.95
N LEU A 148 1.16 -5.18 -11.92
CA LEU A 148 0.90 -6.51 -12.47
C LEU A 148 1.25 -6.62 -13.96
N ALA A 149 0.85 -5.63 -14.77
CA ALA A 149 1.13 -5.63 -16.21
C ALA A 149 2.64 -5.64 -16.52
N ALA A 150 3.42 -4.81 -15.82
CA ALA A 150 4.87 -4.77 -16.00
C ALA A 150 5.55 -6.08 -15.57
N ILE A 151 5.06 -6.72 -14.50
CA ILE A 151 5.55 -8.01 -14.04
C ILE A 151 5.17 -9.14 -15.00
N ALA A 152 3.95 -9.09 -15.55
CA ALA A 152 3.47 -10.06 -16.53
C ALA A 152 4.34 -10.09 -17.80
N ALA A 153 4.93 -8.95 -18.17
CA ALA A 153 5.87 -8.88 -19.30
C ALA A 153 7.25 -9.48 -19.00
N GLN A 154 7.58 -9.75 -17.73
CA GLN A 154 8.91 -10.22 -17.29
C GLN A 154 8.93 -11.68 -16.82
N LEU A 155 7.77 -12.24 -16.47
CA LEU A 155 7.65 -13.59 -15.93
C LEU A 155 6.98 -14.52 -16.93
N ASP A 156 7.34 -15.80 -16.90
CA ASP A 156 6.53 -16.83 -17.56
C ASP A 156 5.16 -16.99 -16.87
N HIS A 157 4.25 -17.66 -17.57
CA HIS A 157 2.86 -17.79 -17.17
C HIS A 157 2.71 -18.46 -15.78
N ASP A 158 3.43 -19.54 -15.52
CA ASP A 158 3.28 -20.32 -14.29
C ASP A 158 3.78 -19.53 -13.07
N HIS A 159 4.92 -18.84 -13.20
CA HIS A 159 5.42 -17.95 -12.16
C HIS A 159 4.49 -16.76 -11.92
N LEU A 160 3.92 -16.19 -12.97
CA LEU A 160 2.96 -15.09 -12.86
C LEU A 160 1.67 -15.51 -12.13
N VAL A 161 1.13 -16.68 -12.45
CA VAL A 161 -0.03 -17.26 -11.76
C VAL A 161 0.29 -17.50 -10.28
N ASP A 162 1.47 -18.00 -9.95
CA ASP A 162 1.90 -18.19 -8.57
C ASP A 162 2.03 -16.86 -7.81
N VAL A 163 2.56 -15.80 -8.45
CA VAL A 163 2.61 -14.44 -7.86
C VAL A 163 1.20 -13.92 -7.56
N ILE A 164 0.25 -14.08 -8.49
CA ILE A 164 -1.13 -13.64 -8.28
C ILE A 164 -1.77 -14.41 -7.13
N ARG A 165 -1.65 -15.75 -7.11
CA ARG A 165 -2.20 -16.59 -6.03
C ARG A 165 -1.60 -16.27 -4.68
N LYS A 166 -0.28 -16.03 -4.61
CA LYS A 166 0.39 -15.59 -3.37
C LYS A 166 -0.03 -14.19 -2.93
N THR A 167 -0.44 -13.33 -3.85
CA THR A 167 -1.00 -12.00 -3.53
C THR A 167 -2.41 -12.15 -2.99
N ALA A 168 -3.27 -12.91 -3.68
CA ALA A 168 -4.65 -13.19 -3.27
C ALA A 168 -4.75 -13.85 -1.90
N LYS A 169 -3.83 -14.76 -1.55
CA LYS A 169 -3.78 -15.41 -0.22
C LYS A 169 -3.57 -14.44 0.95
N LYS A 170 -3.10 -13.22 0.70
CA LYS A 170 -2.93 -12.18 1.73
C LYS A 170 -4.17 -11.29 1.88
N MET A 171 -5.09 -11.37 0.93
CA MET A 171 -6.21 -10.45 0.82
C MET A 171 -7.43 -10.98 1.56
N SER A 172 -8.18 -10.09 2.20
CA SER A 172 -9.50 -10.41 2.73
C SER A 172 -10.50 -10.67 1.61
N SER A 173 -11.66 -11.26 1.95
CA SER A 173 -12.77 -11.42 1.00
C SER A 173 -13.27 -10.08 0.46
N ALA A 174 -13.28 -9.04 1.29
CA ALA A 174 -13.64 -7.68 0.89
C ALA A 174 -12.69 -7.14 -0.18
N ALA A 175 -11.38 -7.36 -0.03
CA ALA A 175 -10.38 -6.94 -1.00
C ALA A 175 -10.43 -7.78 -2.30
N LEU A 176 -10.62 -9.10 -2.19
CA LEU A 176 -10.76 -9.97 -3.36
C LEU A 176 -11.96 -9.57 -4.24
N ALA A 177 -13.08 -9.17 -3.62
CA ALA A 177 -14.25 -8.68 -4.33
C ALA A 177 -13.98 -7.40 -5.15
N ARG A 178 -12.96 -6.61 -4.79
CA ARG A 178 -12.56 -5.38 -5.51
C ARG A 178 -11.63 -5.61 -6.68
N VAL A 179 -11.04 -6.80 -6.82
CA VAL A 179 -10.09 -7.09 -7.90
C VAL A 179 -10.72 -6.90 -9.29
N SER A 180 -12.01 -7.23 -9.43
CA SER A 180 -12.77 -7.03 -10.68
C SER A 180 -13.06 -5.57 -11.01
N GLU A 181 -12.96 -4.65 -10.04
CA GLU A 181 -13.17 -3.21 -10.22
C GLU A 181 -11.91 -2.49 -10.75
N ILE A 182 -10.76 -3.17 -10.75
CA ILE A 182 -9.49 -2.55 -11.15
C ILE A 182 -9.48 -2.30 -12.68
N PRO A 183 -9.14 -1.09 -13.15
CA PRO A 183 -9.17 -0.71 -14.56
C PRO A 183 -7.98 -1.28 -15.35
N LEU A 184 -7.95 -2.61 -15.48
CA LEU A 184 -6.89 -3.35 -16.17
C LEU A 184 -7.17 -3.49 -17.68
N GLY A 185 -6.16 -3.95 -18.45
CA GLY A 185 -6.37 -4.42 -19.80
C GLY A 185 -7.09 -5.77 -19.84
N THR A 186 -7.52 -6.18 -21.04
CA THR A 186 -8.26 -7.44 -21.22
C THR A 186 -7.41 -8.66 -20.88
N ALA A 187 -6.12 -8.65 -21.24
CA ALA A 187 -5.19 -9.74 -20.96
C ALA A 187 -4.97 -9.93 -19.45
N GLU A 188 -4.76 -8.85 -18.71
CA GLU A 188 -4.55 -8.88 -17.26
C GLU A 188 -5.83 -9.32 -16.51
N ARG A 189 -7.01 -8.89 -16.98
CA ARG A 189 -8.29 -9.40 -16.44
C ARG A 189 -8.45 -10.90 -16.62
N GLN A 190 -8.16 -11.40 -17.82
CA GLN A 190 -8.24 -12.84 -18.11
C GLN A 190 -7.26 -13.63 -17.25
N LEU A 191 -6.02 -13.14 -17.13
CA LEU A 191 -4.99 -13.72 -16.27
C LEU A 191 -5.43 -13.78 -14.80
N LEU A 192 -5.98 -12.70 -14.26
CA LEU A 192 -6.51 -12.68 -12.89
C LEU A 192 -7.65 -13.68 -12.72
N ALA A 193 -8.59 -13.73 -13.67
CA ALA A 193 -9.69 -14.68 -13.63
C ALA A 193 -9.19 -16.14 -13.61
N THR A 194 -8.23 -16.49 -14.48
CA THR A 194 -7.62 -17.82 -14.51
C THR A 194 -6.85 -18.14 -13.22
N ALA A 195 -6.06 -17.20 -12.71
CA ALA A 195 -5.25 -17.43 -11.52
C ALA A 195 -6.08 -17.57 -10.24
N LEU A 196 -7.22 -16.86 -10.16
CA LEU A 196 -8.11 -16.82 -9.00
C LEU A 196 -9.28 -17.81 -9.07
N ALA A 197 -9.52 -18.45 -10.21
CA ALA A 197 -10.45 -19.57 -10.29
C ALA A 197 -9.99 -20.66 -9.30
N LEU A 198 -10.92 -21.10 -8.44
CA LEU A 198 -10.69 -22.26 -7.58
C LEU A 198 -10.39 -23.47 -8.48
N PRO A 199 -9.40 -24.31 -8.15
CA PRO A 199 -9.20 -25.58 -8.84
C PRO A 199 -10.42 -26.50 -8.69
#